data_AF-W1DVM4-F1
#
_entry.id   AF-W1DVM4-F1
#
_cell.length_a   1.000
_cell.length_b   1.000
_cell.length_c   1.000
_cell.angle_alpha   90.00
_cell.angle_beta   90.00
_cell.angle_gamma   90.00
#
_symmetry.space_group_name_H-M   'P 1'
#
loop_
_entity.id
_entity.type
_entity.pdbx_description
1 polymer ?
#
loop_
_entity_poly.entity_id
_entity_poly.type
_entity_poly.pdbx_seq_one_letter_code
_entity_poly.pdbx_strand_id
1 'polypeptide(L)'
;MTFTVNQNLPDGWGGFYLSGRISDYWNRSGTEKQYQVSYNNSFGRLSWSASAQRVYTPDSSGHRRDDRISLNFSYPLWFGDNRTANLTSNTSFNNSRFASSQIGINGSLDSENNLNYGVSTTTATGGQHDVALNGSYRTPWTTLNGSYSQGEGYRQSGIGASGTMIAHSGGVVLSPESGSTMALIEAKDAAGAMLPGSPGTRVDSNGYAILPYLRPYRINAVEIDPKGSHDDVAFDRTVAQVVPWEGSVVKVAFGTKVQNNLTLQARQANHEPLPFAASIFSPRRQGDRRCRPGQHDVYQRCERQTRDCEVERRAVFGGSGTANNKG
;
A
#
# COMPACT_ATOMS: atom_id res chain seq x y z
N MET A 1 -8.87 -12.88 36.23
CA MET A 1 -8.00 -11.69 36.30
C MET A 1 -7.04 -11.69 35.12
N THR A 2 -6.81 -10.52 34.52
CA THR A 2 -5.79 -10.31 33.48
C THR A 2 -4.94 -9.10 33.85
N PHE A 3 -3.66 -9.12 33.50
CA PHE A 3 -2.77 -7.98 33.67
C PHE A 3 -1.80 -7.88 32.49
N THR A 4 -1.44 -6.66 32.13
CA THR A 4 -0.47 -6.36 31.09
C THR A 4 0.33 -5.14 31.51
N VAL A 5 1.66 -5.22 31.41
CA VAL A 5 2.61 -4.16 31.72
C VAL A 5 3.55 -4.03 30.52
N ASN A 6 3.69 -2.83 30.00
CA ASN A 6 4.66 -2.51 28.95
C ASN A 6 5.53 -1.36 29.43
N GLN A 7 6.84 -1.59 29.53
CA GLN A 7 7.81 -0.63 30.04
C GLN A 7 8.93 -0.48 29.02
N ASN A 8 8.96 0.67 28.35
CA ASN A 8 10.12 1.07 27.56
C ASN A 8 11.26 1.47 28.50
N LEU A 9 12.48 1.04 28.19
CA LEU A 9 13.69 1.44 28.88
C LEU A 9 14.31 2.67 28.19
N PRO A 10 15.29 3.33 28.81
CA PRO A 10 16.02 4.42 28.18
C PRO A 10 16.62 4.04 26.82
N ASP A 11 16.95 5.05 26.02
CA ASP A 11 17.42 4.89 24.65
C ASP A 11 18.52 3.82 24.51
N GLY A 12 18.31 2.88 23.59
CA GLY A 12 19.22 1.76 23.31
C GLY A 12 19.03 0.51 24.19
N TRP A 13 18.21 0.57 25.25
CA TRP A 13 17.95 -0.58 26.13
C TRP A 13 16.67 -1.35 25.75
N GLY A 14 15.89 -0.89 24.78
CA GLY A 14 14.70 -1.60 24.32
C GLY A 14 13.53 -1.52 25.30
N GLY A 15 12.79 -2.61 25.48
CA GLY A 15 11.61 -2.62 26.34
C GLY A 15 11.20 -4.00 26.84
N PHE A 16 10.54 -3.99 28.00
CA PHE A 16 9.96 -5.18 28.63
C PHE A 16 8.44 -5.20 28.48
N TYR A 17 7.92 -6.38 28.20
CA TYR A 17 6.51 -6.68 28.14
C TYR A 17 6.20 -7.83 29.09
N LEU A 18 5.24 -7.65 29.98
CA LEU A 18 4.73 -8.68 30.87
C LEU A 18 3.22 -8.77 30.66
N SER A 19 2.69 -9.97 30.49
CA SER A 19 1.25 -10.21 30.48
C SER A 19 0.89 -11.48 31.22
N GLY A 20 -0.31 -11.53 31.75
CA GLY A 20 -0.77 -12.70 32.48
C GLY A 20 -2.28 -12.79 32.62
N ARG A 21 -2.75 -14.01 32.78
CA ARG A 21 -4.16 -14.37 32.96
C ARG A 21 -4.27 -15.45 34.02
N ILE A 22 -5.18 -15.24 34.96
CA ILE A 22 -5.57 -16.20 35.99
C ILE A 22 -7.08 -16.39 35.87
N SER A 23 -7.53 -17.62 35.65
CA SER A 23 -8.95 -17.93 35.46
C SER A 23 -9.40 -19.05 36.38
N ASP A 24 -10.42 -18.75 37.18
CA ASP A 24 -11.14 -19.71 38.01
C ASP A 24 -12.51 -19.98 37.39
N TYR A 25 -13.02 -21.18 37.61
CA TYR A 25 -14.21 -21.68 36.93
C TYR A 25 -15.13 -22.33 37.96
N TRP A 26 -16.41 -22.00 37.91
CA TRP A 26 -17.40 -22.48 38.88
C TRP A 26 -17.64 -24.00 38.81
N ASN A 27 -17.50 -24.60 37.62
CA ASN A 27 -17.85 -26.00 37.36
C ASN A 27 -16.63 -26.94 37.24
N ARG A 28 -15.42 -26.48 37.60
CA ARG A 28 -14.22 -27.33 37.64
C ARG A 28 -13.29 -26.87 38.75
N SER A 29 -12.73 -27.82 39.49
CA SER A 29 -11.70 -27.51 40.47
C SER A 29 -10.39 -27.17 39.77
N GLY A 30 -9.73 -26.09 40.19
CA GLY A 30 -8.40 -25.70 39.74
C GLY A 30 -8.37 -24.36 39.00
N THR A 31 -7.25 -23.65 39.20
CA THR A 31 -7.01 -22.33 38.61
C THR A 31 -6.12 -22.47 37.38
N GLU A 32 -6.56 -21.93 36.26
CA GLU A 32 -5.75 -21.82 35.05
C GLU A 32 -4.87 -20.56 35.14
N LYS A 33 -3.57 -20.70 34.88
CA LYS A 33 -2.61 -19.60 34.99
C LYS A 33 -1.76 -19.53 33.73
N GLN A 34 -1.68 -18.37 33.12
CA GLN A 34 -0.80 -18.10 32.00
C GLN A 34 -0.04 -16.82 32.27
N TYR A 35 1.28 -16.84 32.12
CA TYR A 35 2.12 -15.65 32.25
C TYR A 35 3.15 -15.64 31.13
N GLN A 36 3.44 -14.47 30.57
CA GLN A 36 4.44 -14.26 29.53
C GLN A 36 5.24 -13.01 29.84
N VAL A 37 6.57 -13.14 29.80
CA VAL A 37 7.54 -12.04 29.85
C VAL A 37 8.29 -12.02 28.54
N SER A 38 8.44 -10.86 27.93
CA SER A 38 9.21 -10.65 26.72
C SER A 38 10.10 -9.42 26.87
N TYR A 39 11.32 -9.52 26.38
CA TYR A 39 12.25 -8.41 26.24
C TYR A 39 12.58 -8.25 24.77
N ASN A 40 12.45 -7.03 24.25
CA ASN A 40 12.71 -6.71 22.86
C ASN A 40 13.75 -5.61 22.83
N ASN A 41 14.79 -5.76 22.01
CA ASN A 41 15.77 -4.71 21.78
C ASN A 41 16.29 -4.79 20.34
N SER A 42 16.90 -3.71 19.87
CA SER A 42 17.56 -3.63 18.58
C SER A 42 18.99 -3.13 18.78
N PHE A 43 19.96 -3.86 18.21
CA PHE A 43 21.34 -3.42 18.16
C PHE A 43 21.71 -3.09 16.70
N GLY A 44 21.85 -1.80 16.41
CA GLY A 44 22.03 -1.31 15.04
C GLY A 44 20.85 -1.71 14.16
N ARG A 45 21.10 -2.59 13.19
CA ARG A 45 20.08 -3.12 12.27
C ARG A 45 19.46 -4.44 12.74
N LEU A 46 20.10 -5.14 13.69
CA LEU A 46 19.62 -6.41 14.22
C LEU A 46 18.54 -6.17 15.28
N SER A 47 17.34 -6.64 15.02
CA SER A 47 16.28 -6.71 16.04
C SER A 47 16.30 -8.09 16.69
N TRP A 48 16.14 -8.14 18.01
CA TRP A 48 16.09 -9.40 18.74
C TRP A 48 15.06 -9.34 19.87
N SER A 49 14.47 -10.50 20.18
CA SER A 49 13.58 -10.62 21.32
C SER A 49 13.75 -11.94 22.04
N ALA A 50 13.67 -11.89 23.36
CA ALA A 50 13.66 -13.06 24.23
C ALA A 50 12.35 -13.08 24.99
N SER A 51 11.64 -14.21 24.96
CA SER A 51 10.38 -14.36 25.68
C SER A 51 10.36 -15.66 26.47
N ALA A 52 9.70 -15.62 27.62
CA ALA A 52 9.43 -16.76 28.48
C ALA A 52 7.94 -16.79 28.80
N GLN A 53 7.30 -17.92 28.57
CA GLN A 53 5.89 -18.15 28.83
C GLN A 53 5.73 -19.38 29.71
N ARG A 54 4.81 -19.31 30.66
CA ARG A 54 4.36 -20.46 31.45
C ARG A 54 2.86 -20.58 31.35
N VAL A 55 2.39 -21.76 30.94
CA VAL A 55 0.97 -22.12 30.96
C VAL A 55 0.77 -23.25 31.96
N TYR A 56 -0.22 -23.07 32.81
CA TYR A 56 -0.64 -24.04 33.80
C TYR A 56 -2.12 -24.33 33.59
N THR A 57 -2.40 -25.57 33.20
CA THR A 57 -3.75 -26.05 32.96
C THR A 57 -4.08 -27.15 33.97
N PRO A 58 -5.13 -26.99 34.78
CA PRO A 58 -5.65 -28.07 35.61
C PRO A 58 -6.21 -29.17 34.70
N ASP A 59 -5.71 -30.41 34.85
CA ASP A 59 -6.28 -31.60 34.20
C ASP A 59 -6.50 -32.70 35.24
N SER A 60 -7.44 -33.57 34.95
CA SER A 60 -7.87 -34.76 35.70
C SER A 60 -6.76 -35.75 36.07
N SER A 61 -5.63 -35.73 35.34
CA SER A 61 -4.50 -36.64 35.49
C SER A 61 -3.31 -36.10 36.31
N GLY A 62 -3.36 -34.84 36.73
CA GLY A 62 -2.25 -34.15 37.39
C GLY A 62 -1.77 -32.93 36.59
N HIS A 63 -1.40 -31.89 37.34
CA HIS A 63 -1.14 -30.54 36.86
C HIS A 63 -0.17 -30.47 35.66
N ARG A 64 -0.68 -30.10 34.48
CA ARG A 64 0.14 -29.93 33.28
C ARG A 64 0.75 -28.53 33.26
N ARG A 65 2.08 -28.49 33.37
CA ARG A 65 2.91 -27.28 33.22
C ARG A 65 3.57 -27.30 31.84
N ASP A 66 3.48 -26.20 31.11
CA ASP A 66 4.17 -25.98 29.84
C ASP A 66 4.97 -24.67 29.93
N ASP A 67 6.29 -24.82 29.97
CA ASP A 67 7.25 -23.71 30.01
C ASP A 67 7.86 -23.54 28.63
N ARG A 68 7.71 -22.36 28.03
CA ARG A 68 8.29 -22.05 26.72
C ARG A 68 9.22 -20.86 26.81
N ILE A 69 10.40 -21.01 26.24
CA ILE A 69 11.35 -19.90 26.05
C ILE A 69 11.55 -19.75 24.56
N SER A 70 11.49 -18.53 24.03
CA SER A 70 11.70 -18.25 22.61
C SER A 70 12.68 -17.10 22.43
N LEU A 71 13.65 -17.30 21.54
CA LEU A 71 14.61 -16.30 21.11
C LEU A 71 14.34 -16.01 19.63
N ASN A 72 14.14 -14.75 19.29
CA ASN A 72 13.96 -14.29 17.93
C ASN A 72 15.08 -13.34 17.56
N PHE A 73 15.56 -13.46 16.33
CA PHE A 73 16.48 -12.54 15.69
C PHE A 73 15.91 -12.19 14.32
N SER A 74 15.98 -10.91 13.95
CA SER A 74 15.57 -10.41 12.65
C SER A 74 16.57 -9.39 12.16
N TYR A 75 17.13 -9.65 10.97
CA TYR A 75 18.11 -8.79 10.33
C TYR A 75 17.64 -8.41 8.92
N PRO A 76 17.35 -7.13 8.66
CA PRO A 76 17.02 -6.66 7.32
C PRO A 76 18.28 -6.65 6.44
N LEU A 77 18.16 -7.29 5.29
CA LEU A 77 19.10 -7.34 4.18
C LEU A 77 18.59 -6.42 3.07
N TRP A 78 19.46 -5.53 2.57
CA TRP A 78 19.15 -4.66 1.44
C TRP A 78 19.93 -5.12 0.21
N PHE A 79 19.23 -5.31 -0.90
CA PHE A 79 19.80 -5.71 -2.18
C PHE A 79 19.50 -4.64 -3.23
N GLY A 80 20.28 -3.56 -3.24
CA GLY A 80 20.04 -2.39 -4.09
C GLY A 80 18.93 -1.48 -3.57
N ASP A 81 18.47 -0.55 -4.41
CA ASP A 81 17.69 0.61 -3.97
C ASP A 81 16.26 0.28 -3.52
N ASN A 82 15.67 -0.84 -3.97
CA ASN A 82 14.24 -1.15 -3.74
C ASN A 82 13.93 -2.60 -3.37
N ARG A 83 14.92 -3.43 -3.02
CA ARG A 83 14.67 -4.82 -2.60
C ARG A 83 15.16 -5.06 -1.19
N THR A 84 14.23 -5.43 -0.33
CA THR A 84 14.50 -5.80 1.07
C THR A 84 14.14 -7.25 1.29
N ALA A 85 15.04 -7.98 1.93
CA ALA A 85 14.73 -9.27 2.55
C ALA A 85 15.01 -9.20 4.04
N ASN A 86 14.35 -10.02 4.83
CA ASN A 86 14.61 -10.16 6.25
C ASN A 86 15.11 -11.58 6.49
N LEU A 87 16.28 -11.69 7.09
CA LEU A 87 16.77 -12.93 7.66
C LEU A 87 16.20 -13.05 9.07
N THR A 88 15.46 -14.12 9.33
CA THR A 88 14.85 -14.38 10.63
C THR A 88 15.40 -15.68 11.21
N SER A 89 15.64 -15.68 12.52
CA SER A 89 15.91 -16.90 13.27
C SER A 89 15.02 -16.92 14.51
N ASN A 90 14.30 -18.03 14.71
CA ASN A 90 13.48 -18.28 15.88
C ASN A 90 13.93 -19.58 16.51
N THR A 91 14.37 -19.55 17.76
CA THR A 91 14.69 -20.75 18.53
C THR A 91 13.76 -20.84 19.72
N SER A 92 13.13 -22.00 19.89
CA SER A 92 12.22 -22.26 21.00
C SER A 92 12.69 -23.45 21.85
N PHE A 93 12.46 -23.34 23.15
CA PHE A 93 12.69 -24.37 24.14
C PHE A 93 11.37 -24.65 24.86
N ASN A 94 11.06 -25.92 25.10
CA ASN A 94 9.87 -26.35 25.82
C ASN A 94 10.27 -27.23 27.01
N ASN A 95 9.77 -26.90 28.21
CA ASN A 95 10.03 -27.62 29.45
C ASN A 95 11.53 -27.91 29.68
N SER A 96 12.34 -26.86 29.47
CA SER A 96 13.80 -26.88 29.59
C SER A 96 14.53 -27.76 28.57
N ARG A 97 13.87 -28.20 27.50
CA ARG A 97 14.47 -28.95 26.38
C ARG A 97 14.38 -28.14 25.10
N PHE A 98 15.33 -28.35 24.19
CA PHE A 98 15.25 -27.81 22.84
C PHE A 98 13.95 -28.28 22.18
N ALA A 99 13.14 -27.35 21.68
CA ALA A 99 11.88 -27.63 21.00
C ALA A 99 12.04 -27.51 19.48
N SER A 100 12.48 -26.35 19.00
CA SER A 100 12.75 -26.15 17.58
C SER A 100 13.67 -24.96 17.33
N SER A 101 14.30 -24.93 16.17
CA SER A 101 14.99 -23.76 15.63
C SER A 101 14.62 -23.59 14.17
N GLN A 102 14.02 -22.46 13.84
CA GLN A 102 13.68 -22.04 12.49
C GLN A 102 14.64 -20.95 12.04
N ILE A 103 15.17 -21.09 10.83
CA ILE A 103 15.91 -20.04 10.12
C ILE A 103 15.20 -19.83 8.80
N GLY A 104 14.95 -18.57 8.46
CA GLY A 104 14.23 -18.23 7.24
C GLY A 104 14.66 -16.91 6.65
N ILE A 105 14.38 -16.75 5.36
CA ILE A 105 14.53 -15.51 4.63
C ILE A 105 13.20 -15.21 3.94
N ASN A 106 12.71 -13.99 4.10
CA ASN A 106 11.50 -13.53 3.43
C ASN A 106 11.70 -12.11 2.89
N GLY A 107 11.08 -11.79 1.76
CA GLY A 107 11.27 -10.48 1.14
C GLY A 107 10.30 -10.22 0.00
N SER A 108 10.47 -9.06 -0.63
CA SER A 108 9.77 -8.68 -1.85
C SER A 108 10.73 -8.72 -3.06
N LEU A 109 10.22 -9.20 -4.19
CA LEU A 109 10.95 -9.23 -5.46
C LEU A 109 10.71 -7.98 -6.33
N ASP A 110 9.59 -7.29 -6.13
CA ASP A 110 9.21 -6.10 -6.89
C ASP A 110 9.29 -4.82 -6.05
N SER A 111 9.41 -3.68 -6.73
CA SER A 111 9.53 -2.36 -6.09
C SER A 111 8.25 -1.89 -5.40
N GLU A 112 7.10 -2.45 -5.78
CA GLU A 112 5.78 -2.13 -5.24
C GLU A 112 5.34 -3.09 -4.11
N ASN A 113 6.16 -4.09 -3.76
CA ASN A 113 5.85 -5.14 -2.77
C ASN A 113 4.61 -5.99 -3.08
N ASN A 114 4.25 -6.11 -4.35
CA ASN A 114 3.17 -6.97 -4.80
C ASN A 114 3.58 -8.45 -4.83
N LEU A 115 4.86 -8.78 -4.98
CA LEU A 115 5.34 -10.16 -5.06
C LEU A 115 6.29 -10.48 -3.90
N ASN A 116 5.76 -11.18 -2.90
CA ASN A 116 6.49 -11.57 -1.70
C ASN A 116 6.81 -13.06 -1.72
N TYR A 117 7.95 -13.41 -1.12
CA TYR A 117 8.39 -14.79 -0.98
C TYR A 117 8.94 -15.04 0.42
N GLY A 118 8.92 -16.29 0.85
CA GLY A 118 9.48 -16.76 2.10
C GLY A 118 10.00 -18.18 1.94
N VAL A 119 11.18 -18.41 2.49
CA VAL A 119 11.80 -19.74 2.59
C VAL A 119 12.26 -19.91 4.02
N SER A 120 11.91 -21.01 4.65
CA SER A 120 12.39 -21.34 5.99
C SER A 120 12.71 -22.82 6.12
N THR A 121 13.70 -23.09 6.96
CA THR A 121 14.06 -24.43 7.41
C THR A 121 13.90 -24.47 8.92
N THR A 122 13.31 -25.55 9.43
CA THR A 122 13.09 -25.76 10.85
C THR A 122 13.69 -27.10 11.24
N THR A 123 14.47 -27.11 12.32
CA THR A 123 14.92 -28.33 12.98
C THR A 123 14.18 -28.45 14.31
N ALA A 124 13.48 -29.55 14.53
CA ALA A 124 12.73 -29.79 15.77
C ALA A 124 13.40 -30.85 16.67
N THR A 125 12.90 -30.98 17.90
CA THR A 125 13.34 -32.03 18.83
C THR A 125 13.24 -33.41 18.19
N GLY A 126 14.26 -34.24 18.38
CA GLY A 126 14.29 -35.59 17.77
C GLY A 126 14.95 -35.63 16.40
N GLY A 127 15.51 -34.51 15.92
CA GLY A 127 16.28 -34.46 14.67
C GLY A 127 15.40 -34.34 13.42
N GLN A 128 14.13 -34.00 13.60
CA GLN A 128 13.20 -33.78 12.50
C GLN A 128 13.54 -32.48 11.77
N HIS A 129 13.46 -32.52 10.43
CA HIS A 129 13.74 -31.37 9.58
C HIS A 129 12.54 -31.05 8.72
N ASP A 130 12.15 -29.78 8.72
CA ASP A 130 11.04 -29.26 7.94
C ASP A 130 11.54 -28.13 7.04
N VAL A 131 11.11 -28.13 5.79
CA VAL A 131 11.34 -27.04 4.84
C VAL A 131 10.00 -26.47 4.43
N ALA A 132 9.84 -25.16 4.54
CA ALA A 132 8.65 -24.44 4.11
C ALA A 132 9.00 -23.33 3.11
N LEU A 133 8.18 -23.24 2.07
CA LEU A 133 8.22 -22.24 1.03
C LEU A 133 6.84 -21.57 1.00
N ASN A 134 6.81 -20.26 0.93
CA ASN A 134 5.59 -19.50 0.75
C ASN A 134 5.80 -18.37 -0.24
N GLY A 135 4.76 -18.01 -0.97
CA GLY A 135 4.74 -16.91 -1.90
C GLY A 135 3.36 -16.27 -1.93
N SER A 136 3.33 -14.95 -2.08
CA SER A 136 2.09 -14.20 -2.27
C SER A 136 2.26 -13.23 -3.44
N TYR A 137 1.29 -13.21 -4.34
CA TYR A 137 1.26 -12.28 -5.45
C TYR A 137 -0.04 -11.48 -5.44
N ARG A 138 0.10 -10.17 -5.25
CA ARG A 138 -0.99 -9.20 -5.28
C ARG A 138 -1.19 -8.72 -6.71
N THR A 139 -2.34 -9.02 -7.27
CA THR A 139 -2.80 -8.49 -8.57
C THR A 139 -3.77 -7.33 -8.35
N PRO A 140 -4.11 -6.53 -9.37
CA PRO A 140 -5.13 -5.49 -9.25
C PRO A 140 -6.54 -5.97 -8.87
N TRP A 141 -6.82 -7.28 -8.92
CA TRP A 141 -8.15 -7.85 -8.69
C TRP A 141 -8.21 -8.83 -7.52
N THR A 142 -7.11 -9.49 -7.18
CA THR A 142 -7.06 -10.55 -6.16
C THR A 142 -5.63 -10.73 -5.61
N THR A 143 -5.52 -11.23 -4.39
CA THR A 143 -4.25 -11.69 -3.81
C THR A 143 -4.18 -13.19 -3.89
N LEU A 144 -3.18 -13.72 -4.58
CA LEU A 144 -2.90 -15.14 -4.71
C LEU A 144 -1.84 -15.55 -3.70
N ASN A 145 -2.03 -16.67 -3.02
CA ASN A 145 -1.11 -17.22 -2.03
C ASN A 145 -0.79 -18.66 -2.38
N GLY A 146 0.47 -19.04 -2.24
CA GLY A 146 0.94 -20.41 -2.40
C GLY A 146 1.88 -20.77 -1.26
N SER A 147 1.76 -21.99 -0.74
CA SER A 147 2.66 -22.52 0.28
C SER A 147 2.94 -23.99 0.04
N TYR A 148 4.16 -24.40 0.33
CA TYR A 148 4.60 -25.78 0.30
C TYR A 148 5.41 -26.04 1.55
N SER A 149 5.09 -27.08 2.30
CA SER A 149 5.88 -27.52 3.46
C SER A 149 6.08 -29.01 3.43
N GLN A 150 7.31 -29.43 3.69
CA GLN A 150 7.70 -30.83 3.76
C GLN A 150 8.47 -31.08 5.04
N GLY A 151 8.01 -32.06 5.80
CA GLY A 151 8.65 -32.54 7.02
C GLY A 151 8.81 -34.05 7.02
N GLU A 152 9.17 -34.60 8.18
CA GLU A 152 9.20 -36.05 8.37
C GLU A 152 7.76 -36.60 8.45
N GLY A 153 7.39 -37.45 7.50
CA GLY A 153 6.09 -38.12 7.49
C GLY A 153 4.92 -37.29 6.94
N TYR A 154 5.15 -36.05 6.48
CA TYR A 154 4.11 -35.26 5.81
C TYR A 154 4.64 -34.36 4.70
N ARG A 155 3.77 -34.10 3.74
CA ARG A 155 3.92 -33.05 2.72
C ARG A 155 2.60 -32.33 2.60
N GLN A 156 2.63 -31.01 2.66
CA GLN A 156 1.46 -30.16 2.53
C GLN A 156 1.72 -29.11 1.48
N SER A 157 0.71 -28.91 0.64
CA SER A 157 0.69 -27.88 -0.39
C SER A 157 -0.62 -27.12 -0.23
N GLY A 158 -0.54 -25.80 -0.24
CA GLY A 158 -1.68 -24.92 -0.13
C GLY A 158 -1.64 -23.88 -1.25
N ILE A 159 -2.80 -23.63 -1.85
CA ILE A 159 -3.02 -22.47 -2.72
C ILE A 159 -4.28 -21.77 -2.24
N GLY A 160 -4.29 -20.45 -2.30
CA GLY A 160 -5.43 -19.65 -1.86
C GLY A 160 -5.54 -18.36 -2.67
N ALA A 161 -6.75 -17.86 -2.81
CA ALA A 161 -7.01 -16.55 -3.39
C ALA A 161 -7.92 -15.77 -2.43
N SER A 162 -7.63 -14.49 -2.24
CA SER A 162 -8.40 -13.61 -1.36
C SER A 162 -8.56 -12.24 -2.01
N GLY A 163 -9.75 -11.66 -1.89
CA GLY A 163 -10.07 -10.34 -2.41
C GLY A 163 -11.53 -9.98 -2.12
N THR A 164 -11.94 -8.82 -2.59
CA THR A 164 -13.30 -8.30 -2.48
C THR A 164 -13.94 -8.18 -3.85
N MET A 165 -15.23 -8.50 -3.92
CA MET A 165 -16.05 -8.31 -5.11
C MET A 165 -17.25 -7.43 -4.77
N ILE A 166 -17.46 -6.38 -5.55
CA ILE A 166 -18.64 -5.51 -5.44
C ILE A 166 -19.41 -5.59 -6.75
N ALA A 167 -20.66 -6.04 -6.65
CA ALA A 167 -21.64 -5.92 -7.73
C ALA A 167 -22.41 -4.60 -7.56
N HIS A 168 -22.47 -3.80 -8.62
CA HIS A 168 -23.15 -2.51 -8.65
C HIS A 168 -23.84 -2.29 -10.00
N SER A 169 -24.54 -1.17 -10.16
CA SER A 169 -25.32 -0.86 -11.37
C SER A 169 -24.48 -0.79 -12.67
N GLY A 170 -23.16 -0.68 -12.56
CA GLY A 170 -22.22 -0.57 -13.67
C GLY A 170 -21.44 -1.85 -13.96
N GLY A 171 -21.71 -2.95 -13.23
CA GLY A 171 -21.02 -4.23 -13.40
C GLY A 171 -20.49 -4.79 -12.09
N VAL A 172 -19.42 -5.57 -12.22
CA VAL A 172 -18.71 -6.18 -11.10
C VAL A 172 -17.28 -5.65 -11.10
N VAL A 173 -16.82 -5.21 -9.94
CA VAL A 173 -15.43 -4.79 -9.72
C VAL A 173 -14.79 -5.67 -8.65
N LEU A 174 -13.53 -6.00 -8.87
CA LEU A 174 -12.72 -6.83 -7.99
C LEU A 174 -11.59 -6.02 -7.38
N SER A 175 -11.15 -6.38 -6.18
CA SER A 175 -10.01 -5.79 -5.51
C SER A 175 -9.24 -6.83 -4.70
N PRO A 176 -7.90 -6.77 -4.66
CA PRO A 176 -7.09 -7.65 -3.82
C PRO A 176 -7.26 -7.38 -2.33
N GLU A 177 -7.78 -6.19 -1.97
CA GLU A 177 -7.93 -5.75 -0.60
C GLU A 177 -9.34 -6.00 -0.09
N SER A 178 -9.46 -6.14 1.24
CA SER A 178 -10.74 -6.25 1.93
C SER A 178 -10.91 -5.14 2.95
N GLY A 179 -12.13 -4.63 3.05
CA GLY A 179 -12.45 -3.53 3.94
C GLY A 179 -13.94 -3.54 4.30
N SER A 180 -14.27 -2.94 5.45
CA SER A 180 -15.66 -2.83 5.90
C SER A 180 -16.36 -1.58 5.38
N THR A 181 -15.64 -0.45 5.31
CA THR A 181 -16.16 0.83 4.81
C THR A 181 -15.35 1.25 3.59
N MET A 182 -15.98 1.25 2.42
CA MET A 182 -15.29 1.29 1.13
C MET A 182 -15.81 2.40 0.24
N ALA A 183 -14.99 2.84 -0.72
CA ALA A 183 -15.43 3.67 -1.83
C ALA A 183 -15.41 2.87 -3.13
N LEU A 184 -16.52 2.91 -3.88
CA LEU A 184 -16.58 2.50 -5.27
C LEU A 184 -16.20 3.70 -6.14
N ILE A 185 -15.01 3.66 -6.71
CA ILE A 185 -14.49 4.70 -7.60
C ILE A 185 -15.03 4.46 -9.00
N GLU A 186 -15.61 5.49 -9.60
CA GLU A 186 -15.97 5.53 -11.02
C GLU A 186 -15.10 6.59 -11.70
N ALA A 187 -14.25 6.16 -12.61
CA ALA A 187 -13.41 6.99 -13.46
C ALA A 187 -13.38 6.36 -14.85
N LYS A 188 -14.34 6.75 -15.70
CA LYS A 188 -14.46 6.21 -17.07
C LYS A 188 -13.21 6.54 -17.89
N ASP A 189 -12.84 5.68 -18.83
CA ASP A 189 -11.67 5.88 -19.70
C ASP A 189 -10.30 5.96 -18.98
N ALA A 190 -10.25 5.88 -17.64
CA ALA A 190 -9.04 6.00 -16.82
C ALA A 190 -8.45 4.64 -16.40
N ALA A 191 -8.61 3.61 -17.23
CA ALA A 191 -8.08 2.28 -16.95
C ALA A 191 -6.58 2.35 -16.65
N GLY A 192 -6.14 1.67 -15.58
CA GLY A 192 -4.74 1.65 -15.13
C GLY A 192 -4.36 2.78 -14.15
N ALA A 193 -5.21 3.81 -13.98
CA ALA A 193 -5.00 4.85 -12.97
C ALA A 193 -4.85 4.25 -11.57
N MET A 194 -3.92 4.81 -10.79
CA MET A 194 -3.61 4.34 -9.45
C MET A 194 -4.48 5.04 -8.40
N LEU A 195 -4.74 4.36 -7.28
CA LEU A 195 -5.35 4.96 -6.10
C LEU A 195 -4.29 5.15 -5.00
N PRO A 196 -3.92 6.40 -4.68
CA PRO A 196 -3.05 6.68 -3.54
C PRO A 196 -3.60 6.07 -2.25
N GLY A 197 -2.71 5.47 -1.45
CA GLY A 197 -3.08 4.80 -0.21
C GLY A 197 -3.64 3.38 -0.37
N SER A 198 -3.76 2.85 -1.60
CA SER A 198 -4.11 1.44 -1.85
C SER A 198 -3.10 0.79 -2.82
N PRO A 199 -1.91 0.39 -2.34
CA PRO A 199 -0.87 -0.19 -3.18
C PRO A 199 -1.36 -1.40 -4.00
N GLY A 200 -1.04 -1.39 -5.30
CA GLY A 200 -1.46 -2.43 -6.26
C GLY A 200 -2.89 -2.29 -6.78
N THR A 201 -3.73 -1.41 -6.23
CA THR A 201 -5.10 -1.17 -6.71
C THR A 201 -5.10 -0.22 -7.89
N ARG A 202 -5.80 -0.60 -8.97
CA ARG A 202 -5.91 0.18 -10.21
C ARG A 202 -7.34 0.22 -10.71
N VAL A 203 -7.68 1.27 -11.43
CA VAL A 203 -8.93 1.37 -12.19
C VAL A 203 -8.95 0.28 -13.27
N ASP A 204 -10.00 -0.52 -13.28
CA ASP A 204 -10.20 -1.59 -14.26
C ASP A 204 -10.54 -1.05 -15.66
N SER A 205 -10.65 -1.95 -16.63
CA SER A 205 -11.03 -1.59 -18.01
C SER A 205 -12.43 -1.00 -18.14
N ASN A 206 -13.30 -1.21 -17.16
CA ASN A 206 -14.67 -0.67 -17.14
C ASN A 206 -14.74 0.72 -16.47
N GLY A 207 -13.61 1.23 -15.99
CA GLY A 207 -13.48 2.51 -15.31
C GLY A 207 -13.89 2.45 -13.84
N TYR A 208 -13.72 1.31 -13.17
CA TYR A 208 -14.06 1.12 -11.76
C TYR A 208 -12.89 0.64 -10.92
N ALA A 209 -12.85 1.06 -9.65
CA ALA A 209 -11.93 0.53 -8.64
C ALA A 209 -12.59 0.55 -7.26
N ILE A 210 -12.07 -0.26 -6.33
CA ILE A 210 -12.49 -0.25 -4.94
C ILE A 210 -11.38 0.35 -4.09
N LEU A 211 -11.68 1.42 -3.36
CA LEU A 211 -10.83 1.92 -2.28
C LEU A 211 -11.29 1.26 -0.96
N PRO A 212 -10.52 0.32 -0.40
CA PRO A 212 -10.98 -0.54 0.71
C PRO A 212 -11.01 0.15 2.08
N TYR A 213 -10.24 1.23 2.28
CA TYR A 213 -9.97 1.79 3.61
C TYR A 213 -10.51 3.22 3.74
N LEU A 214 -11.78 3.37 4.13
CA LEU A 214 -12.33 4.65 4.55
C LEU A 214 -12.59 4.69 6.06
N ARG A 215 -12.40 5.86 6.66
CA ARG A 215 -12.72 6.09 8.07
C ARG A 215 -14.20 6.48 8.21
N PRO A 216 -15.03 5.69 8.92
CA PRO A 216 -16.44 6.03 9.10
C PRO A 216 -16.60 7.31 9.94
N TYR A 217 -17.68 8.06 9.67
CA TYR A 217 -18.05 9.30 10.35
C TYR A 217 -16.99 10.41 10.29
N ARG A 218 -16.03 10.31 9.36
CA ARG A 218 -14.95 11.28 9.16
C ARG A 218 -14.86 11.67 7.69
N ILE A 219 -14.31 12.86 7.44
CA ILE A 219 -13.96 13.29 6.09
C ILE A 219 -12.78 12.44 5.61
N ASN A 220 -12.96 11.78 4.47
CA ASN A 220 -11.92 11.06 3.75
C ASN A 220 -11.68 11.77 2.42
N ALA A 221 -10.42 12.14 2.16
CA ALA A 221 -9.99 12.59 0.85
C ALA A 221 -9.70 11.36 0.00
N VAL A 222 -10.53 11.13 -1.00
CA VAL A 222 -10.38 10.08 -2.00
C VAL A 222 -9.64 10.71 -3.17
N GLU A 223 -8.46 10.18 -3.47
CA GLU A 223 -7.59 10.68 -4.51
C GLU A 223 -7.46 9.66 -5.64
N ILE A 224 -7.25 10.15 -6.85
CA ILE A 224 -6.91 9.34 -8.01
C ILE A 224 -5.65 9.92 -8.66
N ASP A 225 -4.66 9.07 -8.88
CA ASP A 225 -3.43 9.44 -9.58
C ASP A 225 -3.58 9.04 -11.06
N PRO A 226 -3.55 10.01 -11.99
CA PRO A 226 -3.56 9.74 -13.43
C PRO A 226 -2.43 8.81 -13.88
N LYS A 227 -1.35 8.68 -13.10
CA LYS A 227 -0.24 7.79 -13.41
C LYS A 227 -0.72 6.36 -13.67
N GLY A 228 -0.35 5.84 -14.82
CA GLY A 228 -0.74 4.50 -15.28
C GLY A 228 -2.00 4.47 -16.15
N SER A 229 -2.75 5.57 -16.23
CA SER A 229 -3.78 5.74 -17.27
C SER A 229 -3.16 6.23 -18.59
N HIS A 230 -3.95 6.25 -19.67
CA HIS A 230 -3.51 6.76 -20.96
C HIS A 230 -3.21 8.26 -20.91
N ASP A 231 -2.16 8.73 -21.59
CA ASP A 231 -1.70 10.14 -21.57
C ASP A 231 -2.73 11.15 -22.09
N ASP A 232 -3.74 10.64 -22.80
CA ASP A 232 -4.83 11.42 -23.37
C ASP A 232 -6.04 11.53 -22.41
N VAL A 233 -5.95 11.04 -21.17
CA VAL A 233 -7.05 11.12 -20.21
C VAL A 233 -6.84 12.31 -19.28
N ALA A 234 -7.73 13.28 -19.38
CA ALA A 234 -7.78 14.41 -18.45
C ALA A 234 -8.86 14.18 -17.40
N PHE A 235 -8.55 14.50 -16.14
CA PHE A 235 -9.49 14.44 -15.02
C PHE A 235 -10.03 15.84 -14.72
N ASP A 236 -11.35 15.97 -14.52
CA ASP A 236 -11.98 17.23 -14.10
C ASP A 236 -11.60 17.58 -12.64
N ARG A 237 -11.34 16.56 -11.83
CA ARG A 237 -10.79 16.64 -10.48
C ARG A 237 -10.02 15.36 -10.18
N THR A 238 -8.99 15.46 -9.35
CA THR A 238 -8.20 14.31 -8.88
C THR A 238 -8.46 13.98 -7.41
N VAL A 239 -9.25 14.82 -6.70
CA VAL A 239 -9.59 14.65 -5.29
C VAL A 239 -11.09 14.85 -5.10
N ALA A 240 -11.70 13.99 -4.29
CA ALA A 240 -13.08 14.10 -3.84
C ALA A 240 -13.17 13.82 -2.33
N GLN A 241 -14.06 14.51 -1.62
CA GLN A 241 -14.25 14.30 -0.18
C GLN A 241 -15.56 13.56 0.08
N VAL A 242 -15.51 12.56 0.94
CA VAL A 242 -16.68 11.77 1.37
C VAL A 242 -16.69 11.52 2.87
N VAL A 243 -17.89 11.39 3.43
CA VAL A 243 -18.11 11.03 4.84
C VAL A 243 -18.99 9.77 4.87
N PRO A 244 -18.38 8.57 4.94
CA PRO A 244 -19.13 7.32 4.89
C PRO A 244 -19.66 6.92 6.27
N TRP A 245 -20.74 6.15 6.27
CA TRP A 245 -21.22 5.42 7.44
C TRP A 245 -20.42 4.12 7.58
N GLU A 246 -20.34 3.58 8.79
CA GLU A 246 -19.70 2.28 9.00
C GLU A 246 -20.39 1.18 8.17
N GLY A 247 -19.59 0.37 7.48
CA GLY A 247 -20.13 -0.70 6.63
C GLY A 247 -20.64 -0.25 5.26
N SER A 248 -20.58 1.05 4.95
CA SER A 248 -21.11 1.57 3.69
C SER A 248 -20.13 1.45 2.52
N VAL A 249 -20.68 1.31 1.31
CA VAL A 249 -19.96 1.44 0.04
C VAL A 249 -20.40 2.74 -0.62
N VAL A 250 -19.57 3.77 -0.53
CA VAL A 250 -19.89 5.08 -1.11
C VAL A 250 -19.38 5.19 -2.54
N LYS A 251 -20.24 5.58 -3.48
CA LYS A 251 -19.83 5.82 -4.86
C LYS A 251 -19.14 7.18 -4.98
N VAL A 252 -17.96 7.22 -5.59
CA VAL A 252 -17.18 8.44 -5.86
C VAL A 252 -16.88 8.52 -7.35
N ALA A 253 -17.43 9.52 -8.03
CA ALA A 253 -17.24 9.71 -9.46
C ALA A 253 -16.20 10.79 -9.76
N PHE A 254 -15.19 10.42 -10.54
CA PHE A 254 -14.22 11.31 -11.15
C PHE A 254 -14.59 11.50 -12.62
N GLY A 255 -14.92 12.74 -12.99
CA GLY A 255 -15.17 13.09 -14.38
C GLY A 255 -13.88 13.01 -15.17
N THR A 256 -13.91 12.28 -16.27
CA THR A 256 -12.77 12.06 -17.17
C THR A 256 -13.15 12.51 -18.58
N LYS A 257 -12.14 12.99 -19.31
CA LYS A 257 -12.28 13.43 -20.70
C LYS A 257 -11.09 12.92 -21.48
N VAL A 258 -11.35 12.16 -22.54
CA VAL A 258 -10.33 11.81 -23.51
C VAL A 258 -10.02 13.05 -24.36
N GLN A 259 -8.79 13.54 -24.24
CA GLN A 259 -8.26 14.71 -24.91
C GLN A 259 -6.86 14.41 -25.40
N ASN A 260 -6.67 14.47 -26.71
CA ASN A 260 -5.35 14.29 -27.31
C ASN A 260 -4.46 15.48 -26.91
N ASN A 261 -3.54 15.26 -25.98
CA ASN A 261 -2.61 16.30 -25.57
C ASN A 261 -1.44 16.33 -26.55
N LEU A 262 -1.12 17.51 -27.08
CA LEU A 262 0.03 17.70 -27.96
C LEU A 262 1.02 18.63 -27.26
N THR A 263 2.17 18.09 -26.86
CA THR A 263 3.28 18.92 -26.39
C THR A 263 4.01 19.47 -27.59
N LEU A 264 3.98 20.78 -27.77
CA LEU A 264 4.69 21.47 -28.84
C LEU A 264 5.96 22.11 -28.29
N GLN A 265 7.12 21.69 -28.80
CA GLN A 265 8.36 22.44 -28.64
C GLN A 265 8.45 23.48 -29.76
N ALA A 266 7.87 24.66 -29.51
CA ALA A 266 7.91 25.76 -30.45
C ALA A 266 9.09 26.71 -30.15
N ARG A 267 9.86 27.03 -31.19
CA ARG A 267 10.94 28.01 -31.17
C ARG A 267 10.59 29.18 -32.08
N GLN A 268 11.13 30.34 -31.76
CA GLN A 268 11.05 31.50 -32.63
C GLN A 268 11.81 31.26 -33.95
N ALA A 269 11.54 32.08 -34.98
CA ALA A 269 12.24 32.00 -36.27
C ALA A 269 13.77 32.19 -36.14
N ASN A 270 14.22 32.85 -35.07
CA ASN A 270 15.64 33.01 -34.72
C ASN A 270 16.19 31.86 -33.84
N HIS A 271 15.48 30.73 -33.74
CA HIS A 271 15.80 29.55 -32.92
C HIS A 271 15.81 29.74 -31.39
N GLU A 272 15.49 30.93 -30.89
CA GLU A 272 15.34 31.19 -29.46
C GLU A 272 14.05 30.57 -28.90
N PRO A 273 13.99 30.25 -27.59
CA PRO A 273 12.78 29.80 -26.93
C PRO A 273 11.64 30.82 -27.10
N LEU A 274 10.39 30.34 -27.14
CA LEU A 274 9.25 31.25 -26.98
C LEU A 274 9.29 31.90 -25.59
N PRO A 275 8.95 33.20 -25.48
CA PRO A 275 8.84 33.84 -24.19
C PRO A 275 7.70 33.23 -23.39
N PHE A 276 7.82 33.25 -22.06
CA PHE A 276 6.76 32.83 -21.16
C PHE A 276 5.44 33.57 -21.48
N ALA A 277 4.33 32.88 -21.32
CA ALA A 277 2.98 33.35 -21.66
C ALA A 277 2.67 33.68 -23.16
N ALA A 278 3.54 33.37 -24.13
CA ALA A 278 3.24 33.51 -25.57
C ALA A 278 1.99 32.72 -26.03
N SER A 279 0.99 33.41 -26.59
CA SER A 279 -0.24 32.74 -27.09
C SER A 279 -0.02 32.11 -28.47
N ILE A 280 -0.42 30.84 -28.63
CA ILE A 280 -0.42 30.12 -29.92
C ILE A 280 -1.87 29.98 -30.38
N PHE A 281 -2.13 30.32 -31.64
CA PHE A 281 -3.47 30.21 -32.24
C PHE A 281 -3.47 29.14 -33.33
N SER A 282 -4.60 28.43 -33.44
CA SER A 282 -4.84 27.58 -34.61
C SER A 282 -5.46 28.44 -35.73
N PRO A 283 -4.99 28.34 -36.98
CA PRO A 283 -5.40 29.17 -38.11
C PRO A 283 -6.85 28.93 -38.60
N ARG A 284 -7.66 28.07 -37.96
CA ARG A 284 -9.06 27.83 -38.37
C ARG A 284 -10.10 28.41 -37.40
N ARG A 285 -10.70 29.50 -37.86
CA ARG A 285 -12.03 30.13 -37.59
C ARG A 285 -12.64 30.01 -36.17
N GLN A 286 -12.82 31.20 -35.58
CA GLN A 286 -13.90 31.60 -34.66
C GLN A 286 -14.43 30.52 -33.72
N GLY A 287 -13.67 30.28 -32.67
CA GLY A 287 -14.10 29.63 -31.44
C GLY A 287 -12.99 29.85 -30.43
N ASP A 288 -13.13 30.90 -29.61
CA ASP A 288 -12.17 31.39 -28.63
C ASP A 288 -11.62 30.25 -27.75
N ARG A 289 -10.46 29.68 -28.13
CA ARG A 289 -9.71 28.71 -27.34
C ARG A 289 -8.32 29.26 -27.11
N ARG A 290 -8.17 29.97 -25.99
CA ARG A 290 -6.92 30.60 -25.52
C ARG A 290 -6.07 29.57 -24.78
N CYS A 291 -4.80 29.46 -25.16
CA CYS A 291 -3.81 28.63 -24.48
C CYS A 291 -2.74 29.52 -23.82
N ARG A 292 -2.29 29.16 -22.62
CA ARG A 292 -1.21 29.86 -21.89
C ARG A 292 0.01 28.93 -21.77
N PRO A 293 1.21 29.32 -22.21
CA PRO A 293 2.40 28.47 -22.09
C PRO A 293 3.03 28.52 -20.69
N GLY A 294 3.73 27.43 -20.37
CA GLY A 294 4.54 27.25 -19.15
C GLY A 294 5.98 27.70 -19.33
N GLN A 295 6.76 27.66 -18.25
CA GLN A 295 8.08 28.31 -18.12
C GLN A 295 9.21 27.67 -18.95
N HIS A 296 9.03 26.45 -19.46
CA HIS A 296 10.02 25.76 -20.28
C HIS A 296 9.44 24.93 -21.45
N ASP A 297 8.13 24.68 -21.47
CA ASP A 297 7.44 23.93 -22.53
C ASP A 297 6.04 24.53 -22.74
N VAL A 298 5.60 24.61 -24.01
CA VAL A 298 4.24 24.99 -24.32
C VAL A 298 3.34 23.77 -24.16
N TYR A 299 2.64 23.69 -23.02
CA TYR A 299 1.52 22.76 -22.88
C TYR A 299 0.38 23.22 -23.78
N GLN A 300 0.14 22.49 -24.87
CA GLN A 300 -1.04 22.68 -25.69
C GLN A 300 -2.11 21.68 -25.28
N ARG A 301 -3.21 22.19 -24.74
CA ARG A 301 -4.46 21.44 -24.57
C ARG A 301 -5.31 21.67 -25.82
N CYS A 302 -5.07 20.88 -26.87
CA CYS A 302 -5.73 21.03 -28.17
C CYS A 302 -6.56 19.81 -28.54
N GLU A 303 -7.89 19.95 -28.49
CA GLU A 303 -8.83 19.05 -29.17
C GLU A 303 -8.54 19.06 -30.67
N ARG A 304 -8.26 17.88 -31.24
CA ARG A 304 -7.78 17.78 -32.62
C ARG A 304 -8.93 17.86 -33.63
N GLN A 305 -8.91 18.93 -34.42
CA GLN A 305 -8.88 18.81 -35.88
C GLN A 305 -7.80 19.75 -36.44
N THR A 306 -6.91 19.19 -37.28
CA THR A 306 -5.87 19.82 -38.14
C THR A 306 -4.48 20.18 -37.56
N ARG A 307 -3.46 19.99 -38.41
CA ARG A 307 -2.00 19.89 -38.15
C ARG A 307 -1.22 21.18 -38.36
N ASP A 308 -1.87 22.32 -38.59
CA ASP A 308 -1.19 23.59 -38.83
C ASP A 308 -1.48 24.53 -37.65
N CYS A 309 -0.44 25.08 -37.03
CA CYS A 309 -0.53 26.11 -35.98
C CYS A 309 0.35 27.29 -36.39
N GLU A 310 -0.16 28.52 -36.24
CA GLU A 310 0.54 29.75 -36.65
C GLU A 310 0.68 30.66 -35.42
N VAL A 311 1.87 31.22 -35.20
CA VAL A 311 2.17 32.06 -34.03
C VAL A 311 2.08 33.53 -34.43
N GLU A 312 1.02 34.21 -34.01
CA GLU A 312 0.82 35.64 -34.28
C GLU A 312 1.32 36.49 -33.10
N ARG A 313 2.22 37.46 -33.34
CA ARG A 313 2.62 38.47 -32.35
C ARG A 313 1.59 39.60 -32.33
N ARG A 314 0.72 39.66 -31.32
CA ARG A 314 -0.01 40.91 -31.00
C ARG A 314 0.62 41.62 -29.81
N ALA A 315 1.30 42.73 -30.09
CA ALA A 315 1.65 43.72 -29.08
C ALA A 315 0.39 44.52 -28.72
N VAL A 316 -0.18 44.25 -27.54
CA VAL A 316 -1.23 45.10 -26.97
C VAL A 316 -0.54 46.28 -26.30
N PHE A 317 -0.43 47.40 -27.02
CA PHE A 317 -0.15 48.69 -26.39
C PHE A 317 -1.45 49.21 -25.77
N GLY A 318 -1.60 49.03 -24.46
CA GLY A 318 -2.61 49.72 -23.67
C GLY A 318 -2.15 51.15 -23.40
N GLY A 319 -2.80 52.12 -24.04
CA GLY A 319 -2.62 53.54 -23.73
C GLY A 319 -3.68 54.04 -22.75
N SER A 320 -3.24 54.69 -21.66
CA SER A 320 -3.94 55.82 -21.06
C SER A 320 -2.96 56.58 -20.15
N GLY A 321 -2.60 57.80 -20.55
CA GLY A 321 -1.73 58.68 -19.80
C GLY A 321 -1.65 60.05 -20.45
N THR A 322 -2.73 60.81 -20.35
CA THR A 322 -2.74 62.25 -20.59
C THR A 322 -1.83 62.94 -19.58
N ALA A 323 -0.76 63.58 -20.05
CA ALA A 323 -0.09 64.65 -19.32
C ALA A 323 0.32 65.74 -20.31
N ASN A 324 -0.47 66.80 -20.26
CA ASN A 324 -0.21 68.11 -20.83
C ASN A 324 1.01 68.70 -20.10
N ASN A 325 2.08 69.11 -20.80
CA ASN A 325 2.73 70.37 -20.44
C ASN A 325 3.53 70.98 -21.59
N LYS A 326 3.30 72.29 -21.74
CA LYS A 326 3.97 73.21 -22.65
C LYS A 326 5.39 73.52 -22.16
N GLY A 327 6.27 73.85 -23.09
CA GLY A 327 7.60 74.41 -22.86
C GLY A 327 8.56 74.00 -23.94
#